data_AF-A0AAU6QUN7-F1
#
_entry.id   AF-A0AAU6QUN7-F1
#
_cell.length_a   1.000
_cell.length_b   1.000
_cell.length_c   1.000
_cell.angle_alpha   90.00
_cell.angle_beta   90.00
_cell.angle_gamma   90.00
#
_symmetry.space_group_name_H-M   'P 1'
#
loop_
_entity.id
_entity.type
_entity.pdbx_description
1 polymer ?
#
loop_
_entity_poly.entity_id
_entity_poly.type
_entity_poly.pdbx_seq_one_letter_code
_entity_poly.pdbx_strand_id
1 'polypeptide(L)'
;MKPTIDVSKVANDKAFVELDRLFGLSPRLNAYHSAIDKNVAINLLESVRGVLDGHESKREAIVAGGLEAAAGSVLAAVEYALRVINGDPPGFMFNSDSSQDKIVLTP
;
A
#
# COMPACT_ATOMS: atom_id res chain seq x y z
N MET A 1 1.10 13.04 11.60
CA MET A 1 0.87 13.17 10.15
C MET A 1 0.43 11.80 9.63
N LYS A 2 -0.55 11.74 8.71
CA LYS A 2 -1.05 10.49 8.12
C LYS A 2 -1.07 10.66 6.59
N PRO A 3 -0.08 10.13 5.85
CA PRO A 3 -0.01 10.35 4.41
C PRO A 3 -1.13 9.61 3.68
N THR A 4 -1.63 10.15 2.60
CA THR A 4 -2.49 9.41 1.68
C THR A 4 -1.66 8.46 0.82
N ILE A 5 -2.24 7.34 0.40
CA ILE A 5 -1.67 6.44 -0.61
C ILE A 5 -2.51 6.64 -1.87
N ASP A 6 -1.96 7.34 -2.84
CA ASP A 6 -2.61 7.68 -4.10
C ASP A 6 -2.39 6.58 -5.12
N VAL A 7 -3.49 5.96 -5.55
CA VAL A 7 -3.54 4.89 -6.53
C VAL A 7 -3.88 5.39 -7.95
N SER A 8 -4.05 6.70 -8.15
CA SER A 8 -4.53 7.27 -9.42
C SER A 8 -3.67 6.91 -10.63
N LYS A 9 -2.34 6.80 -10.46
CA LYS A 9 -1.43 6.41 -11.54
C LYS A 9 -1.42 4.90 -11.83
N VAL A 10 -1.88 4.07 -10.90
CA VAL A 10 -1.98 2.61 -11.05
C VAL A 10 -3.42 2.11 -11.18
N ALA A 11 -4.40 3.00 -11.18
CA ALA A 11 -5.82 2.64 -11.23
C ALA A 11 -6.22 1.82 -12.47
N ASN A 12 -5.49 1.98 -13.57
CA ASN A 12 -5.68 1.21 -14.81
C ASN A 12 -4.52 0.24 -15.08
N ASP A 13 -3.57 0.11 -14.16
CA ASP A 13 -2.48 -0.85 -14.30
C ASP A 13 -3.02 -2.27 -14.10
N LYS A 14 -2.73 -3.16 -15.05
CA LYS A 14 -3.30 -4.51 -15.05
C LYS A 14 -2.85 -5.33 -13.84
N ALA A 15 -1.60 -5.18 -13.43
CA ALA A 15 -1.06 -5.92 -12.30
C ALA A 15 -1.69 -5.40 -10.99
N PHE A 16 -1.79 -4.09 -10.81
CA PHE A 16 -2.46 -3.50 -9.66
C PHE A 16 -3.95 -3.87 -9.58
N VAL A 17 -4.68 -3.81 -10.69
CA VAL A 17 -6.11 -4.19 -10.75
C VAL A 17 -6.30 -5.66 -10.39
N GLU A 18 -5.46 -6.56 -10.92
CA GLU A 18 -5.53 -7.99 -10.59
C GLU A 18 -5.15 -8.26 -9.13
N LEU A 19 -4.15 -7.55 -8.62
CA LEU A 19 -3.76 -7.62 -7.21
C LEU A 19 -4.89 -7.15 -6.29
N ASP A 20 -5.56 -6.05 -6.63
CA ASP A 20 -6.72 -5.55 -5.90
C ASP A 20 -7.88 -6.55 -5.95
N ARG A 21 -8.13 -7.17 -7.11
CA ARG A 21 -9.17 -8.19 -7.27
C ARG A 21 -8.94 -9.40 -6.38
N LEU A 22 -7.69 -9.84 -6.25
CA LEU A 22 -7.32 -11.02 -5.45
C LEU A 22 -7.30 -10.74 -3.95
N PHE A 23 -6.84 -9.55 -3.54
CA PHE A 23 -6.54 -9.26 -2.14
C PHE A 23 -7.43 -8.19 -1.50
N GLY A 24 -8.23 -7.46 -2.27
CA GLY A 24 -9.15 -6.40 -1.81
C GLY A 24 -8.41 -5.20 -1.22
N LEU A 25 -7.43 -4.65 -1.93
CA LEU A 25 -6.58 -3.56 -1.46
C LEU A 25 -7.34 -2.23 -1.38
N SER A 26 -8.12 -1.87 -2.41
CA SER A 26 -8.82 -0.59 -2.52
C SER A 26 -9.76 -0.32 -1.34
N PRO A 27 -10.62 -1.25 -0.88
CA PRO A 27 -11.44 -1.03 0.30
C PRO A 27 -10.61 -0.74 1.58
N ARG A 28 -9.46 -1.39 1.74
CA ARG A 28 -8.58 -1.21 2.91
C ARG A 28 -7.85 0.14 2.85
N LEU A 29 -7.36 0.53 1.67
CA LEU A 29 -6.73 1.83 1.46
C LEU A 29 -7.74 2.97 1.66
N ASN A 30 -8.97 2.82 1.17
CA ASN A 30 -10.04 3.80 1.38
C ASN A 30 -10.44 3.92 2.86
N ALA A 31 -10.55 2.78 3.57
CA ALA A 31 -10.77 2.78 5.01
C ALA A 31 -9.63 3.47 5.76
N TYR A 32 -8.38 3.23 5.36
CA TYR A 32 -7.21 3.89 5.91
C TYR A 32 -7.25 5.41 5.69
N HIS A 33 -7.62 5.87 4.49
CA HIS A 33 -7.76 7.31 4.21
C HIS A 33 -8.84 7.95 5.08
N SER A 34 -9.91 7.21 5.38
CA SER A 34 -11.04 7.65 6.20
C SER A 34 -10.81 7.53 7.72
N ALA A 35 -9.78 6.80 8.15
CA ALA A 35 -9.48 6.60 9.56
C ALA A 35 -9.06 7.92 10.25
N ILE A 36 -9.81 8.31 11.29
CA ILE A 36 -9.51 9.48 12.13
C ILE A 36 -8.48 9.11 13.20
N ASP A 37 -8.64 7.94 13.80
CA ASP A 37 -7.74 7.44 14.84
C ASP A 37 -6.45 6.85 14.26
N LYS A 38 -5.32 7.19 14.88
CA LYS A 38 -3.99 6.74 14.46
C LYS A 38 -3.85 5.21 14.54
N ASN A 39 -4.35 4.57 15.59
CA ASN A 39 -4.23 3.12 15.76
C ASN A 39 -5.12 2.38 14.76
N VAL A 40 -6.31 2.91 14.46
CA VAL A 40 -7.17 2.38 13.39
C VAL A 40 -6.44 2.46 12.04
N ALA A 41 -5.81 3.58 11.72
CA ALA A 41 -5.03 3.74 10.49
C ALA A 41 -3.88 2.73 10.40
N ILE A 42 -3.13 2.53 11.49
CA ILE A 42 -2.05 1.53 11.58
C ILE A 42 -2.61 0.12 11.35
N ASN A 43 -3.68 -0.27 12.04
CA ASN A 43 -4.26 -1.60 11.91
C ASN A 43 -4.75 -1.90 10.48
N LEU A 44 -5.27 -0.89 9.78
CA LEU A 44 -5.69 -1.03 8.38
C LEU A 44 -4.50 -1.22 7.43
N LEU A 45 -3.41 -0.48 7.63
CA LEU A 45 -2.16 -0.65 6.89
C LEU A 45 -1.52 -2.03 7.17
N GLU A 46 -1.52 -2.46 8.41
CA GLU A 46 -1.06 -3.78 8.83
C GLU A 46 -1.92 -4.91 8.22
N SER A 47 -3.23 -4.69 8.07
CA SER A 47 -4.09 -5.63 7.35
C SER A 47 -3.71 -5.74 5.87
N VAL A 48 -3.37 -4.61 5.21
CA VAL A 48 -2.88 -4.62 3.82
C VAL A 48 -1.57 -5.41 3.73
N ARG A 49 -0.62 -5.17 4.65
CA ARG A 49 0.64 -5.93 4.72
C ARG A 49 0.38 -7.42 4.91
N GLY A 50 -0.51 -7.80 5.84
CA GLY A 50 -0.85 -9.19 6.11
C GLY A 50 -1.54 -9.91 4.95
N VAL A 51 -2.27 -9.22 4.07
CA VAL A 51 -2.83 -9.86 2.87
C VAL A 51 -1.80 -10.04 1.75
N LEU A 52 -0.74 -9.24 1.71
CA LEU A 52 0.30 -9.35 0.69
C LEU A 52 1.49 -10.23 1.12
N ASP A 53 1.84 -10.26 2.42
CA ASP A 53 3.02 -10.97 2.94
C ASP A 53 2.70 -12.10 3.94
N GLY A 54 1.44 -12.25 4.36
CA GLY A 54 1.11 -13.10 5.51
C GLY A 54 1.08 -14.62 5.30
N HIS A 55 0.96 -15.13 4.06
CA HIS A 55 0.82 -16.58 3.80
C HIS A 55 1.44 -17.06 2.48
N GLU A 56 1.97 -18.28 2.49
CA GLU A 56 2.60 -18.95 1.34
C GLU A 56 1.66 -19.02 0.11
N SER A 57 0.40 -19.43 0.30
CA SER A 57 -0.59 -19.51 -0.78
C SER A 57 -0.92 -18.16 -1.46
N LYS A 58 -0.78 -17.04 -0.73
CA LYS A 58 -0.96 -15.69 -1.31
C LYS A 58 0.27 -15.27 -2.08
N ARG A 59 1.45 -15.59 -1.56
CA ARG A 59 2.73 -15.36 -2.26
C ARG A 59 2.79 -16.16 -3.55
N GLU A 60 2.34 -17.42 -3.55
CA GLU A 60 2.20 -18.24 -4.76
C GLU A 60 1.27 -17.60 -5.79
N ALA A 61 0.10 -17.09 -5.37
CA ALA A 61 -0.82 -16.41 -6.28
C ALA A 61 -0.23 -15.13 -6.90
N ILE A 62 0.56 -14.37 -6.12
CA ILE A 62 1.29 -13.19 -6.61
C ILE A 62 2.33 -13.60 -7.66
N VAL A 63 3.12 -14.63 -7.38
CA VAL A 63 4.18 -15.12 -8.30
C VAL A 63 3.60 -15.73 -9.56
N ALA A 64 2.58 -16.59 -9.43
CA ALA A 64 1.92 -17.22 -10.58
C ALA A 64 1.23 -16.20 -11.50
N GLY A 65 0.78 -15.07 -10.94
CA GLY A 65 0.17 -13.97 -11.69
C GLY A 65 1.15 -12.94 -12.25
N GLY A 66 2.45 -13.02 -11.94
CA GLY A 66 3.44 -12.00 -12.32
C GLY A 66 3.16 -10.64 -11.65
N LEU A 67 2.67 -10.64 -10.42
CA LEU A 67 2.19 -9.44 -9.70
C LEU A 67 3.22 -8.89 -8.70
N GLU A 68 4.46 -9.40 -8.71
CA GLU A 68 5.48 -9.13 -7.68
C GLU A 68 5.84 -7.64 -7.61
N ALA A 69 5.98 -6.97 -8.75
CA ALA A 69 6.31 -5.55 -8.79
C ALA A 69 5.19 -4.69 -8.19
N ALA A 70 3.94 -4.97 -8.55
CA ALA A 70 2.77 -4.28 -7.99
C ALA A 70 2.64 -4.54 -6.49
N ALA A 71 2.79 -5.79 -6.04
CA ALA A 71 2.74 -6.14 -4.63
C ALA A 71 3.86 -5.47 -3.83
N GLY A 72 5.09 -5.48 -4.36
CA GLY A 72 6.23 -4.81 -3.75
C GLY A 72 6.05 -3.30 -3.64
N SER A 73 5.51 -2.65 -4.67
CA SER A 73 5.20 -1.22 -4.66
C SER A 73 4.17 -0.86 -3.57
N VAL A 74 3.09 -1.64 -3.45
CA VAL A 74 2.08 -1.45 -2.38
C VAL A 74 2.69 -1.69 -1.00
N LEU A 75 3.47 -2.75 -0.81
CA LEU A 75 4.12 -3.06 0.46
C LEU A 75 5.07 -1.93 0.89
N ALA A 76 5.90 -1.44 -0.03
CA ALA A 76 6.82 -0.34 0.24
C ALA A 76 6.06 0.95 0.61
N ALA A 77 4.95 1.25 -0.05
CA ALA A 77 4.12 2.41 0.28
C ALA A 77 3.46 2.29 1.66
N VAL A 78 3.01 1.08 2.02
CA VAL A 78 2.44 0.77 3.35
C VAL A 78 3.51 0.95 4.44
N GLU A 79 4.71 0.42 4.24
CA GLU A 79 5.82 0.57 5.17
C GLU A 79 6.23 2.03 5.35
N TYR A 80 6.33 2.78 4.24
CA TYR A 80 6.58 4.21 4.27
C TYR A 80 5.52 4.94 5.09
N ALA A 81 4.23 4.66 4.85
CA ALA A 81 3.13 5.28 5.58
C ALA A 81 3.18 4.96 7.09
N LEU A 82 3.42 3.70 7.45
CA LEU A 82 3.55 3.26 8.85
C LEU A 82 4.67 4.01 9.56
N ARG A 83 5.84 4.15 8.91
CA ARG A 83 6.99 4.90 9.44
C ARG A 83 6.66 6.37 9.70
N VAL A 84 6.01 7.03 8.74
CA VAL A 84 5.57 8.43 8.89
C VAL A 84 4.59 8.58 10.06
N ILE A 85 3.58 7.70 10.15
CA ILE A 85 2.58 7.75 11.22
C ILE A 85 3.21 7.53 12.60
N ASN A 86 4.24 6.68 12.67
CA ASN A 86 4.98 6.40 13.90
C ASN A 86 6.00 7.46 14.30
N GLY A 87 6.18 8.51 13.48
CA GLY A 87 7.08 9.62 13.77
C GLY A 87 8.54 9.35 13.38
N ASP A 88 8.77 8.33 12.54
CA ASP A 88 10.09 8.02 11.95
C ASP A 88 10.01 8.08 10.40
N PRO A 89 9.71 9.25 9.80
CA PRO A 89 9.61 9.35 8.36
C PRO A 89 10.97 9.05 7.70
N PRO A 90 11.01 8.32 6.56
CA PRO A 90 12.24 8.15 5.80
C PRO A 90 12.86 9.49 5.39
N GLY A 91 14.18 9.58 5.33
CA GLY A 91 14.92 10.80 4.93
C GLY A 91 14.83 11.15 3.43
N PHE A 92 14.04 10.40 2.67
CA PHE A 92 13.84 10.55 1.22
C PHE A 92 12.37 10.36 0.89
N MET A 93 11.89 11.00 -0.19
CA MET A 93 10.53 10.78 -0.69
C MET A 93 10.40 9.38 -1.27
N PHE A 94 9.19 8.80 -1.17
CA PHE A 94 8.89 7.48 -1.74
C PHE A 94 9.23 7.37 -3.24
N ASN A 95 8.90 8.39 -4.02
CA ASN A 95 9.36 8.61 -5.39
C ASN A 95 9.24 10.11 -5.73
N SER A 96 9.61 10.51 -6.95
CA SER A 96 9.58 11.92 -7.40
C SER A 96 8.20 12.55 -7.45
N ASP A 97 7.12 11.76 -7.49
CA ASP A 97 5.74 12.24 -7.47
C ASP A 97 5.15 12.32 -6.06
N SER A 98 5.88 11.81 -5.05
CA SER A 98 5.42 11.73 -3.67
C SER A 98 5.83 12.96 -2.85
N SER A 99 5.03 13.26 -1.83
CA SER A 99 5.29 14.27 -0.81
C SER A 99 5.18 13.66 0.59
N GLN A 100 5.43 14.45 1.63
CA GLN A 100 5.29 13.98 3.01
C GLN A 100 3.85 13.58 3.38
N ASP A 101 2.84 14.18 2.74
CA ASP A 101 1.41 13.91 2.96
C ASP A 101 0.78 12.97 1.92
N LYS A 102 1.54 12.59 0.89
CA LYS A 102 1.00 11.87 -0.26
C LYS A 102 2.04 10.93 -0.88
N ILE A 103 1.78 9.63 -0.78
CA ILE A 103 2.58 8.57 -1.38
C ILE A 103 1.90 8.15 -2.67
N VAL A 104 2.54 8.36 -3.82
CA VAL A 104 1.96 8.04 -5.13
C VAL A 104 2.46 6.68 -5.59
N LEU A 105 1.58 5.71 -5.77
CA LEU A 105 1.95 4.45 -6.41
C LEU A 105 2.20 4.68 -7.90
N THR A 106 3.29 4.16 -8.43
CA THR A 106 3.62 4.20 -9.86
C THR A 106 3.62 2.78 -10.44
N PRO A 107 3.24 2.61 -11.72
CA PRO A 107 3.39 1.35 -12.44
C PRO A 107 4.84 0.86 -12.47
#